data_AF-A0A345GUB6-F1
#
_entry.id   AF-A0A345GUB6-F1
#
_cell.length_a   1.000
_cell.length_b   1.000
_cell.length_c   1.000
_cell.angle_alpha   90.00
_cell.angle_beta   90.00
_cell.angle_gamma   90.00
#
_symmetry.space_group_name_H-M   'P 1'
#
loop_
_entity.id
_entity.type
_entity.pdbx_description
1 polymer ?
#
loop_
_entity_poly.entity_id
_entity_poly.type
_entity_poly.pdbx_seq_one_letter_code
_entity_poly.pdbx_strand_id
1 'polypeptide(L)'
;MKHIFKIIYSTVIIAIVMSSCASDSETSRFQDNPETGWVEFRAAATTSGQTVTNLQIPVSIEVPVYPEGFSISYSFEAVQGDFTQFVLNTTPAPLFIDPLETTRSPNISIDLINMNIGRDFVTSFDIVMTAVDKTGITLGNGEESILRHTVTIPCSNPPITPNNYYVGDYTIADVSATIGPGNGTENFAGGTVTLAVDPTNPNRRIFTVGALPAFNGQLEQVVIEFTTDNVAILAEVVDPSLACSAAGPYIFTTDAAGVPWDICSDQTITIPYTEDPNSSCGGPFPASFSLTKN
;
A
#
# COMPACT_ATOMS: atom_id res chain seq x y z
N MET A 1 -73.27 29.37 -36.02
CA MET A 1 -72.69 28.44 -35.04
C MET A 1 -71.16 28.28 -35.10
N LYS A 2 -70.42 28.86 -36.07
CA LYS A 2 -68.94 28.75 -36.15
C LYS A 2 -68.14 29.68 -35.21
N HIS A 3 -68.76 30.74 -34.67
CA HIS A 3 -68.06 31.71 -33.81
C HIS A 3 -68.14 31.40 -32.30
N ILE A 4 -69.08 30.57 -31.87
CA ILE A 4 -69.24 30.17 -30.46
C ILE A 4 -68.15 29.17 -30.04
N PHE A 5 -67.74 28.26 -30.94
CA PHE A 5 -66.68 27.30 -30.66
C PHE A 5 -65.30 27.94 -30.46
N LYS A 6 -64.98 29.05 -31.13
CA LYS A 6 -63.70 29.75 -30.94
C LYS A 6 -63.58 30.43 -29.58
N ILE A 7 -64.68 30.96 -29.05
CA ILE A 7 -64.69 31.63 -27.74
C ILE A 7 -64.55 30.61 -26.62
N ILE A 8 -65.23 29.46 -26.72
CA ILE A 8 -65.15 28.37 -25.73
C ILE A 8 -63.74 27.74 -25.72
N TYR A 9 -63.14 27.50 -26.89
CA TYR A 9 -61.78 26.92 -26.94
C TYR A 9 -60.72 27.88 -26.34
N SER A 10 -60.87 29.18 -26.56
CA SER A 10 -59.93 30.18 -26.01
C SER A 10 -60.09 30.39 -24.50
N THR A 11 -61.30 30.27 -23.95
CA THR A 11 -61.52 30.37 -22.49
C THR A 11 -61.09 29.10 -21.75
N VAL A 12 -61.25 27.92 -22.35
CA VAL A 12 -60.78 26.65 -21.76
C VAL A 12 -59.25 26.57 -21.77
N ILE A 13 -58.56 27.04 -22.81
CA ILE A 13 -57.09 27.08 -22.84
C ILE A 13 -56.52 28.07 -21.81
N ILE A 14 -57.13 29.26 -21.65
CA ILE A 14 -56.67 30.23 -20.65
C ILE A 14 -56.92 29.73 -19.22
N ALA A 15 -58.01 28.99 -18.98
CA ALA A 15 -58.28 28.37 -17.69
C ALA A 15 -57.28 27.24 -17.36
N ILE A 16 -56.87 26.44 -18.35
CA ILE A 16 -55.88 25.36 -18.18
C ILE A 16 -54.47 25.92 -17.91
N VAL A 17 -54.11 27.04 -18.54
CA VAL A 17 -52.80 27.70 -18.31
C VAL A 17 -52.74 28.37 -16.93
N MET A 18 -53.87 28.89 -16.42
CA MET A 18 -53.94 29.50 -15.08
C MET A 18 -54.04 28.46 -13.94
N SER A 19 -54.55 27.24 -14.22
CA SER A 19 -54.57 26.15 -13.23
C SER A 19 -53.26 25.34 -13.17
N SER A 20 -52.33 25.56 -14.09
CA SER A 20 -50.99 24.94 -14.07
C SER A 20 -50.00 25.62 -13.11
N CYS A 21 -50.40 26.72 -12.46
CA CYS A 21 -49.62 27.37 -11.39
C CYS A 21 -50.23 27.11 -10.01
N ALA A 22 -51.06 26.08 -9.85
CA ALA A 22 -51.61 25.68 -8.57
C ALA A 22 -50.85 24.47 -8.04
N SER A 23 -50.14 24.71 -6.93
CA SER A 23 -49.58 23.73 -5.99
C SER A 23 -48.57 22.73 -6.55
N ASP A 24 -47.45 23.24 -7.03
CA ASP A 24 -46.20 22.60 -6.64
C ASP A 24 -45.93 23.04 -5.21
N SER A 25 -46.33 22.23 -4.22
CA SER A 25 -45.88 22.30 -2.83
C SER A 25 -44.40 21.91 -2.71
N GLU A 26 -43.60 22.39 -3.63
CA GLU A 26 -42.18 22.18 -3.74
C GLU A 26 -41.48 23.35 -3.02
N THR A 27 -41.80 23.53 -1.74
CA THR A 27 -40.94 24.31 -0.84
C THR A 27 -39.73 23.51 -0.37
N SER A 28 -39.55 22.26 -0.82
CA SER A 28 -38.38 21.43 -0.46
C SER A 28 -37.30 21.33 -1.55
N ARG A 29 -37.44 22.02 -2.69
CA ARG A 29 -36.40 22.00 -3.74
C ARG A 29 -35.20 22.91 -3.46
N PHE A 30 -35.32 23.76 -2.43
CA PHE A 30 -34.20 24.47 -1.82
C PHE A 30 -34.20 24.08 -0.34
N GLN A 31 -33.05 23.70 0.22
CA GLN A 31 -32.95 23.56 1.68
C GLN A 31 -33.33 24.90 2.32
N ASP A 32 -34.26 24.89 3.27
CA ASP A 32 -34.81 26.09 3.91
C ASP A 32 -33.72 26.93 4.62
N ASN A 33 -32.56 26.34 4.90
CA ASN A 33 -31.41 27.03 5.47
C ASN A 33 -30.08 26.60 4.80
N PRO A 34 -29.38 27.51 4.10
CA PRO A 34 -28.09 27.22 3.47
C PRO A 34 -26.94 26.97 4.46
N GLU A 35 -27.17 27.19 5.76
CA GLU A 35 -26.22 26.89 6.84
C GLU A 35 -26.37 25.48 7.42
N THR A 36 -27.23 24.65 6.82
CA THR A 36 -27.38 23.25 7.22
C THR A 36 -26.62 22.31 6.29
N GLY A 37 -26.20 21.17 6.82
CA GLY A 37 -25.46 20.18 6.04
C GLY A 37 -24.79 19.12 6.90
N TRP A 38 -23.79 18.47 6.31
CA TRP A 38 -23.03 17.44 7.00
C TRP A 38 -21.55 17.45 6.63
N VAL A 39 -20.76 16.77 7.45
CA VAL A 39 -19.34 16.51 7.21
C VAL A 39 -19.02 15.03 7.41
N GLU A 40 -18.08 14.53 6.61
CA GLU A 40 -17.62 13.13 6.67
C GLU A 40 -16.24 12.97 6.01
N PHE A 41 -15.60 11.82 6.18
CA PHE A 41 -14.37 11.52 5.44
C PHE A 41 -14.66 11.21 3.98
N ARG A 42 -13.73 11.54 3.08
CA ARG A 42 -13.87 11.20 1.65
C ARG A 42 -13.59 9.73 1.32
N ALA A 43 -12.88 9.06 2.21
CA ALA A 43 -12.50 7.66 2.06
C ALA A 43 -12.48 7.00 3.43
N ALA A 44 -12.66 5.68 3.47
CA ALA A 44 -12.69 4.92 4.71
C ALA A 44 -11.30 4.50 5.21
N ALA A 45 -10.27 4.53 4.36
CA ALA A 45 -8.92 4.11 4.75
C ALA A 45 -7.80 4.74 3.92
N THR A 46 -6.61 4.82 4.50
CA THR A 46 -5.35 5.20 3.85
C THR A 46 -4.20 4.36 4.40
N THR A 47 -3.27 3.95 3.53
CA THR A 47 -1.99 3.38 3.93
C THR A 47 -0.91 4.45 3.85
N SER A 48 -0.19 4.71 4.93
CA SER A 48 0.92 5.67 4.92
C SER A 48 2.11 5.11 4.14
N GLY A 49 2.96 5.99 3.62
CA GLY A 49 4.26 5.56 3.12
C GLY A 49 5.20 5.20 4.28
N GLN A 50 6.15 4.29 4.04
CA GLN A 50 7.05 3.78 5.09
C GLN A 50 7.78 4.87 5.88
N THR A 51 8.12 5.97 5.22
CA THR A 51 8.88 7.11 5.76
C THR A 51 8.09 8.42 5.80
N VAL A 52 6.78 8.39 5.52
CA VAL A 52 5.94 9.60 5.49
C VAL A 52 5.81 10.16 6.91
N THR A 53 6.25 11.39 7.12
CA THR A 53 6.20 12.07 8.42
C THR A 53 4.96 12.93 8.63
N ASN A 54 4.16 13.15 7.58
CA ASN A 54 2.94 13.93 7.66
C ASN A 54 1.88 13.31 6.74
N LEU A 55 0.75 12.95 7.33
CA LEU A 55 -0.39 12.33 6.65
C LEU A 55 -1.55 13.32 6.60
N GLN A 56 -2.12 13.52 5.41
CA GLN A 56 -3.25 14.41 5.19
C GLN A 56 -4.48 13.58 4.86
N ILE A 57 -5.49 13.63 5.74
CA ILE A 57 -6.75 12.90 5.55
C ILE A 57 -7.85 13.88 5.13
N PRO A 58 -8.37 13.79 3.90
CA PRO A 58 -9.34 14.74 3.40
C PRO A 58 -10.73 14.51 3.99
N VAL A 59 -11.36 15.61 4.39
CA VAL A 59 -12.73 15.69 4.87
C VAL A 59 -13.61 16.33 3.80
N SER A 60 -14.82 15.80 3.59
CA SER A 60 -15.85 16.42 2.75
C SER A 60 -16.73 17.32 3.59
N ILE A 61 -17.03 18.51 3.07
CA ILE A 61 -17.98 19.45 3.68
C ILE A 61 -19.13 19.67 2.72
N GLU A 62 -20.29 19.16 3.09
CA GLU A 62 -21.55 19.32 2.35
C GLU A 62 -22.43 20.36 3.06
N VAL A 63 -21.84 21.53 3.32
CA VAL A 63 -22.54 22.69 3.91
C VAL A 63 -22.44 23.85 2.90
N PRO A 64 -23.58 24.37 2.37
CA PRO A 64 -23.56 25.39 1.34
C PRO A 64 -22.92 26.71 1.78
N VAL A 65 -23.17 27.17 3.01
CA VAL A 65 -22.68 28.45 3.54
C VAL A 65 -22.36 28.30 5.02
N TYR A 66 -21.19 28.77 5.47
CA TYR A 66 -20.78 28.71 6.89
C TYR A 66 -19.95 29.95 7.28
N PRO A 67 -20.55 31.15 7.42
CA PRO A 67 -19.83 32.43 7.41
C PRO A 67 -18.84 32.62 8.57
N GLU A 68 -19.10 31.98 9.70
CA GLU A 68 -18.29 32.05 10.93
C GLU A 68 -17.26 30.92 11.02
N GLY A 69 -17.27 29.98 10.07
CA GLY A 69 -16.58 28.70 10.21
C GLY A 69 -17.24 27.79 11.25
N PHE A 70 -16.61 26.64 11.47
CA PHE A 70 -16.98 25.68 12.50
C PHE A 70 -15.81 24.72 12.77
N SER A 71 -15.86 23.98 13.87
CA SER A 71 -14.83 23.01 14.23
C SER A 71 -15.38 21.58 14.22
N ILE A 72 -14.54 20.65 13.77
CA ILE A 72 -14.80 19.21 13.80
C ILE A 72 -13.88 18.59 14.84
N SER A 73 -14.49 17.99 15.87
CA SER A 73 -13.76 17.19 16.86
C SER A 73 -13.60 15.76 16.37
N TYR A 74 -12.43 15.18 16.64
CA TYR A 74 -12.13 13.80 16.30
C TYR A 74 -11.21 13.17 17.35
N SER A 75 -11.09 11.84 17.32
CA SER A 75 -10.22 11.08 18.21
C SER A 75 -9.50 9.96 17.47
N PHE A 76 -8.44 9.43 18.07
CA PHE A 76 -7.73 8.26 17.58
C PHE A 76 -8.09 7.02 18.41
N GLU A 77 -8.37 5.91 17.74
CA GLU A 77 -8.67 4.62 18.36
C GLU A 77 -7.72 3.56 17.80
N ALA A 78 -7.06 2.78 18.67
CA ALA A 78 -6.18 1.72 18.21
C ALA A 78 -6.98 0.58 17.56
N VAL A 79 -6.51 0.08 16.41
CA VAL A 79 -7.08 -1.08 15.71
C VAL A 79 -6.13 -2.27 15.82
N GLN A 80 -4.87 -2.07 15.44
CA GLN A 80 -3.81 -3.07 15.52
C GLN A 80 -2.51 -2.45 16.02
N GLY A 81 -1.91 -3.07 17.03
CA GLY A 81 -0.67 -2.57 17.63
C GLY A 81 -0.86 -1.29 18.43
N ASP A 82 0.25 -0.65 18.78
CA ASP A 82 0.27 0.62 19.52
C ASP A 82 0.69 1.75 18.58
N PHE A 83 -0.26 2.62 18.22
CA PHE A 83 -0.02 3.77 17.35
C PHE A 83 0.63 4.96 18.08
N THR A 84 0.65 4.97 19.41
CA THR A 84 1.09 6.13 20.20
C THR A 84 2.58 6.43 20.04
N GLN A 85 3.36 5.41 19.65
CA GLN A 85 4.78 5.56 19.30
C GLN A 85 5.01 6.21 17.93
N PHE A 86 3.97 6.32 17.09
CA PHE A 86 4.07 6.84 15.73
C PHE A 86 3.29 8.13 15.51
N VAL A 87 2.33 8.48 16.37
CA VAL A 87 1.55 9.71 16.25
C VAL A 87 2.04 10.71 17.30
N LEU A 88 2.55 11.86 16.86
CA LEU A 88 3.16 12.86 17.77
C LEU A 88 2.18 13.37 18.83
N ASN A 89 0.93 13.64 18.44
CA ASN A 89 -0.11 14.17 19.30
C ASN A 89 -1.31 13.22 19.32
N THR A 90 -1.38 12.34 20.31
CA THR A 90 -2.45 11.35 20.44
C THR A 90 -3.78 11.95 20.93
N THR A 91 -3.75 13.18 21.44
CA THR A 91 -4.94 13.99 21.76
C THR A 91 -5.05 15.11 20.72
N PRO A 92 -5.77 14.90 19.61
CA PRO A 92 -5.83 15.89 18.55
C PRO A 92 -6.60 17.14 18.96
N ALA A 93 -6.20 18.29 18.42
CA ALA A 93 -7.01 19.50 18.46
C ALA A 93 -8.14 19.41 17.40
N PRO A 94 -9.32 20.02 17.66
CA PRO A 94 -10.37 20.11 16.66
C PRO A 94 -9.87 20.75 15.35
N LEU A 95 -10.34 20.23 14.22
CA LEU A 95 -10.07 20.81 12.91
C LEU A 95 -11.00 22.00 12.70
N PHE A 96 -10.44 23.21 12.60
CA PHE A 96 -11.22 24.41 12.27
C PHE A 96 -11.41 24.53 10.75
N ILE A 97 -12.65 24.76 10.33
CA ILE A 97 -13.04 24.97 8.95
C ILE A 97 -13.16 26.47 8.68
N ASP A 98 -12.22 27.00 7.91
CA ASP A 98 -12.19 28.41 7.56
C ASP A 98 -13.28 28.73 6.50
N PRO A 99 -14.19 29.69 6.75
CA PRO A 99 -15.16 30.16 5.74
C PRO A 99 -14.53 30.66 4.44
N LEU A 100 -13.28 31.09 4.48
CA LEU A 100 -12.54 31.59 3.33
C LEU A 100 -11.96 30.47 2.46
N GLU A 101 -11.94 29.22 2.94
CA GLU A 101 -11.46 28.09 2.17
C GLU A 101 -12.48 27.66 1.10
N THR A 102 -12.10 27.86 -0.17
CA THR A 102 -12.98 27.63 -1.32
C THR A 102 -13.04 26.18 -1.79
N THR A 103 -12.10 25.33 -1.33
CA THR A 103 -11.96 23.95 -1.80
C THR A 103 -12.97 22.99 -1.17
N ARG A 104 -13.56 23.35 -0.01
CA ARG A 104 -14.46 22.49 0.79
C ARG A 104 -13.87 21.10 1.03
N SER A 105 -12.54 21.04 1.13
CA SER A 105 -11.76 19.81 1.24
C SER A 105 -10.61 19.98 2.22
N PRO A 106 -10.88 20.43 3.46
CA PRO A 106 -9.83 20.55 4.46
C PRO A 106 -9.26 19.17 4.77
N ASN A 107 -8.02 19.15 5.25
CA ASN A 107 -7.35 17.93 5.63
C ASN A 107 -7.12 17.90 7.14
N ILE A 108 -7.36 16.74 7.75
CA ILE A 108 -6.80 16.43 9.06
C ILE A 108 -5.32 16.10 8.83
N SER A 109 -4.44 16.93 9.41
CA SER A 109 -3.00 16.74 9.36
C SER A 109 -2.54 15.93 10.57
N ILE A 110 -1.89 14.80 10.33
CA ILE A 110 -1.35 13.92 11.36
C ILE A 110 0.16 13.88 11.21
N ASP A 111 0.85 14.36 12.22
CA ASP A 111 2.30 14.28 12.27
C ASP A 111 2.74 12.90 12.78
N LEU A 112 3.45 12.19 11.91
CA LEU A 112 3.99 10.88 12.17
C LEU A 112 5.46 10.97 12.60
N ILE A 113 5.81 10.29 13.67
CA ILE A 113 7.15 10.22 14.26
C ILE A 113 7.69 8.79 14.16
N ASN A 114 9.00 8.64 14.33
CA ASN A 114 9.69 7.34 14.32
C ASN A 114 9.50 6.51 13.03
N MET A 115 9.09 7.16 11.94
CA MET A 115 8.82 6.50 10.64
C MET A 115 10.10 6.00 9.95
N ASN A 116 11.25 6.52 10.34
CA ASN A 116 12.58 6.08 9.89
C ASN A 116 13.14 4.90 10.69
N ILE A 117 12.45 4.47 11.77
CA ILE A 117 12.84 3.30 12.54
C ILE A 117 12.30 2.05 11.84
N GLY A 118 13.17 1.07 11.63
CA GLY A 118 12.75 -0.23 11.11
C GLY A 118 11.77 -0.91 12.05
N ARG A 119 10.72 -1.50 11.50
CA ARG A 119 9.61 -2.11 12.23
C ARG A 119 9.11 -3.34 11.49
N ASP A 120 9.05 -4.45 12.21
CA ASP A 120 8.65 -5.77 11.76
C ASP A 120 7.17 -6.08 12.06
N PHE A 121 6.36 -5.04 12.28
CA PHE A 121 4.93 -5.16 12.50
C PHE A 121 4.16 -4.04 11.81
N VAL A 122 2.93 -4.37 11.40
CA VAL A 122 1.94 -3.40 10.92
C VAL A 122 1.25 -2.76 12.13
N THR A 123 1.04 -1.46 12.06
CA THR A 123 0.25 -0.71 13.06
C THR A 123 -0.90 -0.02 12.36
N SER A 124 -2.10 -0.08 12.93
CA SER A 124 -3.26 0.63 12.40
C SER A 124 -4.10 1.25 13.50
N PHE A 125 -4.69 2.39 13.18
CA PHE A 125 -5.57 3.14 14.07
C PHE A 125 -6.65 3.83 13.26
N ASP A 126 -7.79 4.05 13.90
CA ASP A 126 -8.91 4.78 13.32
C ASP A 126 -8.90 6.22 13.77
N ILE A 127 -9.26 7.11 12.85
CA ILE A 127 -9.66 8.48 13.12
C ILE A 127 -11.18 8.49 13.12
N VAL A 128 -11.77 8.91 14.25
CA VAL A 128 -13.22 8.90 14.44
C VAL A 128 -13.69 10.33 14.63
N MET A 129 -14.61 10.80 13.78
CA MET A 129 -15.28 12.09 14.00
C MET A 129 -16.25 11.96 15.16
N THR A 130 -16.18 12.88 16.13
CA THR A 130 -16.93 12.78 17.38
C THR A 130 -17.97 13.88 17.57
N ALA A 131 -17.70 15.10 17.09
CA ALA A 131 -18.64 16.21 17.16
C ALA A 131 -18.38 17.31 16.13
N VAL A 132 -19.40 18.14 15.88
CA VAL A 132 -19.31 19.44 15.22
C VAL A 132 -19.85 20.51 16.17
N ASP A 133 -19.21 21.67 16.27
CA ASP A 133 -19.55 22.72 17.24
C ASP A 133 -20.64 23.71 16.76
N LYS A 134 -21.14 23.56 15.53
CA LYS A 134 -22.12 24.45 14.91
C LYS A 134 -23.48 23.77 14.76
N THR A 135 -24.51 24.41 15.31
CA THR A 135 -25.91 23.97 15.15
C THR A 135 -26.31 23.97 13.67
N GLY A 136 -26.98 22.89 13.23
CA GLY A 136 -27.44 22.74 11.85
C GLY A 136 -26.48 21.94 10.96
N ILE A 137 -25.23 21.75 11.39
CA ILE A 137 -24.27 20.86 10.75
C ILE A 137 -24.19 19.57 11.55
N THR A 138 -24.23 18.44 10.85
CA THR A 138 -24.21 17.10 11.45
C THR A 138 -23.00 16.28 10.98
N LEU A 139 -22.69 15.21 11.70
CA LEU A 139 -21.73 14.21 11.23
C LEU A 139 -22.47 13.21 10.33
N GLY A 140 -22.12 13.19 9.05
CA GLY A 140 -22.74 12.31 8.06
C GLY A 140 -24.18 12.68 7.69
N ASN A 141 -24.69 12.10 6.60
CA ASN A 141 -26.06 12.29 6.11
C ASN A 141 -26.94 11.03 6.17
N GLY A 142 -26.43 9.93 6.74
CA GLY A 142 -27.14 8.66 6.79
C GLY A 142 -26.25 7.49 7.20
N GLU A 143 -26.77 6.27 7.04
CA GLU A 143 -26.09 5.03 7.45
C GLU A 143 -24.82 4.72 6.63
N GLU A 144 -24.72 5.27 5.41
CA GLU A 144 -23.55 5.10 4.53
C GLU A 144 -22.42 6.11 4.80
N SER A 145 -22.60 7.01 5.78
CA SER A 145 -21.63 8.07 6.05
C SER A 145 -20.30 7.54 6.56
N ILE A 146 -19.21 8.11 6.08
CA ILE A 146 -17.87 7.68 6.47
C ILE A 146 -17.38 8.54 7.64
N LEU A 147 -17.72 8.12 8.86
CA LEU A 147 -17.32 8.82 10.10
C LEU A 147 -16.04 8.28 10.76
N ARG A 148 -15.49 7.21 10.17
CA ARG A 148 -14.30 6.51 10.62
C ARG A 148 -13.34 6.35 9.45
N HIS A 149 -12.08 6.67 9.68
CA HIS A 149 -11.00 6.52 8.70
C HIS A 149 -9.85 5.70 9.28
N THR A 150 -9.58 4.53 8.71
CA THR A 150 -8.47 3.68 9.16
C THR A 150 -7.17 4.10 8.51
N VAL A 151 -6.18 4.45 9.33
CA VAL A 151 -4.80 4.66 8.90
C VAL A 151 -4.01 3.38 9.15
N THR A 152 -3.37 2.86 8.10
CA THR A 152 -2.44 1.73 8.22
C THR A 152 -1.02 2.23 8.00
N ILE A 153 -0.16 2.02 9.00
CA ILE A 153 1.28 2.21 8.92
C ILE A 153 1.87 0.85 8.52
N PRO A 154 2.45 0.71 7.30
CA PRO A 154 3.01 -0.56 6.83
C PRO A 154 4.25 -0.94 7.65
N CYS A 155 4.95 -1.99 7.29
CA CYS A 155 6.25 -2.30 7.88
C CYS A 155 7.35 -1.42 7.28
N SER A 156 8.52 -1.38 7.90
CA SER A 156 9.68 -0.64 7.37
C SER A 156 10.93 -1.43 7.64
N ASN A 157 11.73 -1.64 6.61
CA ASN A 157 12.93 -2.44 6.73
C ASN A 157 13.96 -1.74 7.63
N PRO A 158 14.48 -2.42 8.65
CA PRO A 158 15.54 -1.87 9.47
C PRO A 158 16.84 -1.77 8.68
N PRO A 159 17.75 -0.84 9.05
CA PRO A 159 19.08 -0.77 8.46
C PRO A 159 19.93 -2.03 8.77
N ILE A 160 19.57 -2.75 9.84
CA ILE A 160 20.17 -4.02 10.24
C ILE A 160 19.04 -5.05 10.37
N THR A 161 19.13 -6.12 9.58
CA THR A 161 18.16 -7.20 9.52
C THR A 161 18.21 -8.01 10.83
N PRO A 162 17.07 -8.32 11.47
CA PRO A 162 17.02 -9.11 12.69
C PRO A 162 17.62 -10.51 12.50
N ASN A 163 18.29 -11.03 13.54
CA ASN A 163 19.01 -12.31 13.50
C ASN A 163 18.12 -13.56 13.30
N ASN A 164 16.79 -13.41 13.36
CA ASN A 164 15.82 -14.49 13.15
C ASN A 164 15.10 -14.40 11.79
N TYR A 165 15.22 -13.30 11.06
CA TYR A 165 14.58 -13.10 9.76
C TYR A 165 15.29 -13.95 8.70
N TYR A 166 14.58 -14.78 7.93
CA TYR A 166 15.17 -15.76 6.99
C TYR A 166 16.29 -16.62 7.62
N VAL A 167 16.04 -17.17 8.81
CA VAL A 167 16.93 -18.13 9.49
C VAL A 167 16.16 -19.41 9.81
N GLY A 168 16.82 -20.56 9.67
CA GLY A 168 16.24 -21.88 9.86
C GLY A 168 16.05 -22.64 8.55
N ASP A 169 15.18 -23.64 8.56
CA ASP A 169 14.99 -24.54 7.42
C ASP A 169 13.97 -23.98 6.42
N TYR A 170 14.38 -23.94 5.16
CA TYR A 170 13.56 -23.52 4.02
C TYR A 170 13.61 -24.59 2.94
N THR A 171 12.51 -24.77 2.23
CA THR A 171 12.50 -25.51 0.97
C THR A 171 12.98 -24.60 -0.15
N ILE A 172 14.02 -25.04 -0.88
CA ILE A 172 14.51 -24.38 -2.10
C ILE A 172 13.92 -25.07 -3.33
N ALA A 173 13.51 -24.27 -4.31
CA ALA A 173 13.08 -24.74 -5.63
C ALA A 173 13.34 -23.67 -6.70
N ASP A 174 13.79 -24.07 -7.89
CA ASP A 174 13.90 -23.17 -9.03
C ASP A 174 12.50 -22.73 -9.51
N VAL A 175 12.34 -21.43 -9.80
CA VAL A 175 11.06 -20.83 -10.21
C VAL A 175 11.05 -20.53 -11.70
N SER A 176 12.08 -19.83 -12.17
CA SER A 176 12.29 -19.56 -13.59
C SER A 176 13.74 -19.90 -13.87
N ALA A 177 13.99 -20.99 -14.58
CA ALA A 177 15.30 -21.27 -15.14
C ALA A 177 15.16 -21.17 -16.66
N THR A 178 15.90 -20.27 -17.29
CA THR A 178 16.03 -20.35 -18.75
C THR A 178 16.88 -21.58 -19.02
N ILE A 179 16.27 -22.54 -19.69
CA ILE A 179 16.88 -23.81 -20.06
C ILE A 179 18.05 -23.55 -21.02
N GLY A 180 19.25 -23.36 -20.47
CA GLY A 180 20.49 -23.17 -21.22
C GLY A 180 21.02 -24.48 -21.85
N PRO A 181 22.13 -24.44 -22.61
CA PRO A 181 22.72 -25.61 -23.25
C PRO A 181 23.22 -26.69 -22.27
N GLY A 182 23.36 -26.37 -20.97
CA GLY A 182 23.66 -27.32 -19.89
C GLY A 182 22.42 -27.92 -19.20
N ASN A 183 21.22 -27.57 -19.64
CA ASN A 183 20.03 -27.53 -18.78
C ASN A 183 18.96 -28.55 -19.22
N GLY A 184 19.07 -29.79 -18.74
CA GLY A 184 17.94 -30.73 -18.72
C GLY A 184 17.18 -30.74 -17.38
N THR A 185 17.61 -29.93 -16.40
CA THR A 185 17.21 -30.03 -14.99
C THR A 185 17.26 -28.66 -14.29
N GLU A 186 17.13 -28.67 -12.96
CA GLU A 186 17.33 -27.53 -12.04
C GLU A 186 18.80 -27.04 -12.04
N ASN A 187 19.02 -25.75 -11.77
CA ASN A 187 20.31 -25.10 -11.49
C ASN A 187 20.77 -25.33 -10.06
N PHE A 188 19.84 -25.28 -9.09
CA PHE A 188 20.08 -25.65 -7.70
C PHE A 188 19.22 -26.85 -7.32
N ALA A 189 19.81 -27.82 -6.63
CA ALA A 189 19.11 -29.01 -6.19
C ALA A 189 17.93 -28.65 -5.26
N GLY A 190 16.71 -29.02 -5.69
CA GLY A 190 15.52 -28.88 -4.85
C GLY A 190 15.64 -29.68 -3.55
N GLY A 191 15.13 -29.11 -2.44
CA GLY A 191 15.20 -29.76 -1.13
C GLY A 191 15.14 -28.78 0.02
N THR A 192 15.55 -29.22 1.21
CA THR A 192 15.66 -28.36 2.39
C THR A 192 17.07 -27.80 2.53
N VAL A 193 17.17 -26.49 2.71
CA VAL A 193 18.39 -25.76 3.04
C VAL A 193 18.22 -25.06 4.38
N THR A 194 19.28 -25.00 5.18
CA THR A 194 19.29 -24.27 6.44
C THR A 194 19.98 -22.93 6.24
N LEU A 195 19.21 -21.85 6.38
CA LEU A 195 19.72 -20.48 6.29
C LEU A 195 20.26 -20.04 7.65
N ALA A 196 21.44 -19.42 7.63
CA ALA A 196 22.06 -18.81 8.79
C ALA A 196 22.47 -17.35 8.50
N VAL A 197 22.61 -16.54 9.54
CA VAL A 197 23.16 -15.19 9.42
C VAL A 197 24.65 -15.28 9.05
N ASP A 198 25.08 -14.48 8.08
CA ASP A 198 26.50 -14.33 7.76
C ASP A 198 27.23 -13.71 8.98
N PRO A 199 28.30 -14.34 9.48
CA PRO A 199 29.03 -13.85 10.66
C PRO A 199 29.73 -12.50 10.43
N THR A 200 29.91 -12.08 9.18
CA THR A 200 30.59 -10.83 8.81
C THR A 200 29.62 -9.71 8.44
N ASN A 201 28.37 -10.03 8.10
CA ASN A 201 27.35 -9.06 7.71
C ASN A 201 25.94 -9.49 8.16
N PRO A 202 25.31 -8.80 9.14
CA PRO A 202 23.99 -9.17 9.65
C PRO A 202 22.85 -9.06 8.63
N ASN A 203 23.06 -8.35 7.51
CA ASN A 203 22.09 -8.23 6.42
C ASN A 203 22.17 -9.38 5.41
N ARG A 204 23.06 -10.35 5.63
CA ARG A 204 23.23 -11.50 4.74
C ARG A 204 22.74 -12.80 5.35
N ARG A 205 22.23 -13.67 4.49
CA ARG A 205 21.92 -15.06 4.81
C ARG A 205 22.72 -15.98 3.93
N ILE A 206 23.33 -16.98 4.55
CA ILE A 206 24.13 -17.98 3.88
C ILE A 206 23.49 -19.35 4.04
N PHE A 207 23.56 -20.15 2.99
CA PHE A 207 23.23 -21.57 3.02
C PHE A 207 24.08 -22.31 1.98
N THR A 208 24.04 -23.63 2.03
CA THR A 208 24.77 -24.48 1.09
C THR A 208 23.79 -25.37 0.35
N VAL A 209 23.93 -25.46 -0.97
CA VAL A 209 23.06 -26.27 -1.85
C VAL A 209 23.88 -26.84 -3.00
N GLY A 210 23.45 -27.99 -3.53
CA GLY A 210 24.11 -28.59 -4.70
C GLY A 210 23.77 -27.81 -5.98
N ALA A 211 24.77 -27.45 -6.79
CA ALA A 211 24.55 -26.96 -8.14
C ALA A 211 24.31 -28.14 -9.11
N LEU A 212 23.32 -28.03 -10.00
CA LEU A 212 22.89 -29.08 -10.94
C LEU A 212 22.74 -28.56 -12.38
N PRO A 213 22.62 -29.45 -13.39
CA PRO A 213 22.98 -30.87 -13.39
C PRO A 213 24.47 -31.12 -13.69
N ALA A 214 25.12 -30.21 -14.41
CA ALA A 214 26.46 -30.40 -14.99
C ALA A 214 27.60 -30.34 -13.96
N PHE A 215 27.29 -30.00 -12.71
CA PHE A 215 28.27 -29.74 -11.65
C PHE A 215 28.41 -30.90 -10.66
N ASN A 216 27.94 -32.11 -11.01
CA ASN A 216 27.96 -33.31 -10.16
C ASN A 216 27.33 -33.11 -8.76
N GLY A 217 26.44 -32.13 -8.58
CA GLY A 217 25.89 -31.79 -7.27
C GLY A 217 26.93 -31.18 -6.32
N GLN A 218 27.97 -30.54 -6.84
CA GLN A 218 28.94 -29.80 -6.03
C GLN A 218 28.20 -28.82 -5.13
N LEU A 219 28.54 -28.87 -3.83
CA LEU A 219 27.94 -28.01 -2.84
C LEU A 219 28.53 -26.62 -2.95
N GLU A 220 27.66 -25.65 -3.24
CA GLU A 220 28.00 -24.25 -3.34
C GLU A 220 27.41 -23.48 -2.18
N GLN A 221 28.16 -22.48 -1.70
CA GLN A 221 27.63 -21.50 -0.76
C GLN A 221 26.87 -20.43 -1.55
N VAL A 222 25.62 -20.19 -1.14
CA VAL A 222 24.78 -19.13 -1.68
C VAL A 222 24.60 -18.06 -0.62
N VAL A 223 24.76 -16.80 -1.01
CA VAL A 223 24.65 -15.64 -0.12
C VAL A 223 23.54 -14.72 -0.62
N ILE A 224 22.50 -14.55 0.20
CA ILE A 224 21.42 -13.58 -0.04
C ILE A 224 21.71 -12.34 0.80
N GLU A 225 21.64 -11.15 0.20
CA GLU A 225 21.77 -9.87 0.90
C GLU A 225 20.45 -9.10 0.86
N PHE A 226 19.98 -8.68 2.04
CA PHE A 226 18.84 -7.79 2.24
C PHE A 226 19.36 -6.35 2.33
N THR A 227 19.29 -5.60 1.24
CA THR A 227 19.89 -4.26 1.15
C THR A 227 19.04 -3.22 1.86
N THR A 228 19.68 -2.10 2.23
CA THR A 228 19.01 -0.92 2.80
C THR A 228 18.10 -0.20 1.80
N ASP A 229 18.22 -0.53 0.51
CA ASP A 229 17.38 0.01 -0.57
C ASP A 229 16.10 -0.82 -0.76
N ASN A 230 15.75 -1.67 0.22
CA ASN A 230 14.58 -2.54 0.24
C ASN A 230 14.58 -3.61 -0.86
N VAL A 231 15.76 -4.06 -1.31
CA VAL A 231 15.90 -5.12 -2.32
C VAL A 231 16.73 -6.28 -1.77
N ALA A 232 16.28 -7.51 -2.02
CA ALA A 232 17.03 -8.72 -1.75
C ALA A 232 17.69 -9.23 -3.04
N ILE A 233 18.96 -9.63 -2.94
CA ILE A 233 19.79 -10.01 -4.09
C ILE A 233 20.63 -11.25 -3.79
N LEU A 234 21.09 -11.94 -4.84
CA LEU A 234 22.22 -12.85 -4.77
C LEU A 234 23.50 -12.00 -4.64
N ALA A 235 24.10 -11.98 -3.45
CA ALA A 235 25.15 -11.02 -3.12
C ALA A 235 26.52 -11.39 -3.68
N GLU A 236 26.79 -12.68 -3.80
CA GLU A 236 28.10 -13.20 -4.19
C GLU A 236 27.99 -14.08 -5.43
N VAL A 237 29.09 -14.12 -6.19
CA VAL A 237 29.20 -15.00 -7.35
C VAL A 237 29.25 -16.43 -6.86
N VAL A 238 28.35 -17.27 -7.37
CA VAL A 238 28.41 -18.70 -7.16
C VAL A 238 29.16 -19.31 -8.33
N ASP A 239 30.33 -19.88 -8.07
CA ASP A 239 31.24 -20.44 -9.08
C ASP A 239 31.42 -21.95 -8.86
N PRO A 240 30.65 -22.79 -9.57
CA PRO A 240 30.80 -24.24 -9.49
C PRO A 240 32.07 -24.78 -10.19
N SER A 241 33.01 -23.91 -10.56
CA SER A 241 34.31 -24.25 -11.17
C SER A 241 34.19 -25.00 -12.51
N LEU A 242 33.12 -24.73 -13.26
CA LEU A 242 32.90 -25.29 -14.59
C LEU A 242 33.27 -24.29 -15.68
N ALA A 243 33.74 -24.76 -16.82
CA ALA A 243 33.81 -23.98 -18.05
C ALA A 243 33.51 -24.87 -19.25
N CYS A 244 32.63 -24.45 -20.17
CA CYS A 244 32.36 -25.21 -21.41
C CYS A 244 33.24 -24.75 -22.58
N SER A 245 33.78 -23.53 -22.51
CA SER A 245 34.63 -22.96 -23.53
C SER A 245 35.75 -22.12 -22.93
N ALA A 246 36.62 -21.56 -23.77
CA ALA A 246 37.66 -20.65 -23.34
C ALA A 246 37.13 -19.27 -22.89
N ALA A 247 35.81 -19.03 -22.94
CA ALA A 247 35.19 -17.74 -22.61
C ALA A 247 35.13 -17.42 -21.11
N GLY A 248 35.61 -18.32 -20.24
CA GLY A 248 35.69 -18.11 -18.79
C GLY A 248 34.85 -19.13 -18.00
N PRO A 249 34.77 -18.97 -16.67
CA PRO A 249 33.96 -19.85 -15.83
C PRO A 249 32.47 -19.62 -16.07
N TYR A 250 31.72 -20.71 -16.00
CA TYR A 250 30.27 -20.70 -15.84
C TYR A 250 29.96 -20.36 -14.39
N ILE A 251 29.24 -19.26 -14.17
CA ILE A 251 28.96 -18.72 -12.84
C ILE A 251 27.50 -18.27 -12.74
N PHE A 252 27.01 -18.10 -11.52
CA PHE A 252 25.75 -17.44 -11.23
C PHE A 252 26.03 -16.10 -10.54
N THR A 253 25.44 -15.02 -11.04
CA THR A 253 25.66 -13.66 -10.53
C THR A 253 24.35 -12.96 -10.26
N THR A 254 24.40 -11.89 -9.46
CA THR A 254 23.23 -11.05 -9.20
C THR A 254 22.52 -10.60 -10.48
N ASP A 255 21.18 -10.55 -10.45
CA ASP A 255 20.40 -9.80 -11.42
C ASP A 255 20.28 -8.35 -10.94
N ALA A 256 20.41 -7.39 -11.86
CA ALA A 256 20.50 -5.97 -11.54
C ALA A 256 19.23 -5.42 -10.86
N ALA A 257 18.08 -6.09 -10.99
CA ALA A 257 16.81 -5.65 -10.41
C ALA A 257 16.59 -6.09 -8.95
N GLY A 258 17.14 -7.25 -8.54
CA GLY A 258 16.79 -7.91 -7.28
C GLY A 258 15.27 -8.10 -7.08
N VAL A 259 14.84 -8.35 -5.84
CA VAL A 259 13.41 -8.43 -5.48
C VAL A 259 13.09 -7.53 -4.28
N PRO A 260 11.96 -6.82 -4.25
CA PRO A 260 11.55 -6.12 -3.04
C PRO A 260 11.44 -7.07 -1.84
N TRP A 261 11.96 -6.67 -0.68
CA TRP A 261 11.75 -7.41 0.57
C TRP A 261 11.05 -6.55 1.61
N ASP A 262 10.35 -7.22 2.52
CA ASP A 262 9.69 -6.60 3.67
C ASP A 262 9.96 -7.46 4.90
N ILE A 263 10.45 -6.80 5.95
CA ILE A 263 10.72 -7.40 7.26
C ILE A 263 9.51 -8.10 7.88
N CYS A 264 8.29 -7.73 7.50
CA CYS A 264 7.07 -8.38 7.99
C CYS A 264 6.78 -9.75 7.39
N SER A 265 7.54 -10.20 6.39
CA SER A 265 7.37 -11.51 5.78
C SER A 265 8.71 -12.22 5.64
N ASP A 266 8.85 -13.32 6.39
CA ASP A 266 9.96 -14.26 6.27
C ASP A 266 9.52 -15.63 5.69
N GLN A 267 8.33 -15.68 5.08
CA GLN A 267 7.70 -16.93 4.68
C GLN A 267 8.18 -17.42 3.32
N THR A 268 8.35 -16.50 2.37
CA THR A 268 8.76 -16.84 1.01
C THR A 268 9.48 -15.69 0.33
N ILE A 269 10.56 -16.01 -0.39
CA ILE A 269 11.28 -15.06 -1.24
C ILE A 269 11.70 -15.73 -2.54
N THR A 270 11.73 -14.99 -3.64
CA THR A 270 12.25 -15.45 -4.93
C THR A 270 13.42 -14.57 -5.32
N ILE A 271 14.61 -15.15 -5.41
CA ILE A 271 15.85 -14.42 -5.70
C ILE A 271 16.16 -14.58 -7.20
N PRO A 272 16.09 -13.48 -7.98
CA PRO A 272 16.54 -13.49 -9.36
C PRO A 272 18.07 -13.45 -9.44
N TYR A 273 18.62 -14.09 -10.47
CA TYR A 273 20.04 -14.12 -10.79
C TYR A 273 20.25 -14.27 -12.31
N THR A 274 21.48 -14.02 -12.76
CA THR A 274 21.93 -14.30 -14.12
C THR A 274 22.83 -15.53 -14.12
N GLU A 275 22.46 -16.51 -14.92
CA GLU A 275 23.24 -17.71 -15.21
C GLU A 275 24.18 -17.47 -16.39
N ASP A 276 25.42 -17.93 -16.26
CA ASP A 276 26.46 -17.88 -17.29
C ASP A 276 26.64 -16.51 -17.97
N PRO A 277 26.89 -15.43 -17.20
CA PRO A 277 27.07 -14.09 -17.76
C PRO A 277 28.26 -13.98 -18.71
N ASN A 278 29.21 -14.92 -18.63
CA ASN A 278 30.40 -14.97 -19.48
C ASN A 278 30.18 -15.71 -20.81
N SER A 279 28.97 -16.23 -21.05
CA SER A 279 28.67 -17.06 -22.23
C SER A 279 29.57 -18.29 -22.35
N SER A 280 30.07 -18.84 -21.24
CA SER A 280 30.95 -20.01 -21.22
C SER A 280 30.27 -21.21 -21.88
N CYS A 281 29.00 -21.41 -21.56
CA CYS A 281 28.14 -22.50 -21.99
C CYS A 281 26.90 -22.00 -22.75
N GLY A 282 26.90 -20.75 -23.26
CA GLY A 282 25.85 -20.20 -24.13
C GLY A 282 24.88 -19.22 -23.47
N GLY A 283 25.10 -18.83 -22.20
CA GLY A 283 24.40 -17.71 -21.57
C GLY A 283 24.78 -16.33 -22.15
N PRO A 284 24.32 -15.21 -21.55
CA PRO A 284 23.61 -15.08 -20.27
C PRO A 284 22.14 -15.52 -20.32
N PHE A 285 21.67 -16.04 -19.19
CA PHE A 285 20.30 -16.50 -19.00
C PHE A 285 19.68 -15.92 -17.72
N PRO A 286 18.50 -15.28 -17.77
CA PRO A 286 17.80 -14.89 -16.56
C PRO A 286 17.25 -16.14 -15.87
N ALA A 287 17.48 -16.23 -14.57
CA ALA A 287 17.05 -17.35 -13.74
C ALA A 287 16.64 -16.89 -12.32
N SER A 288 15.98 -17.76 -11.57
CA SER A 288 15.58 -17.50 -10.19
C SER A 288 15.30 -18.77 -9.40
N PHE A 289 15.56 -18.71 -8.10
CA PHE A 289 15.15 -19.73 -7.12
C PHE A 289 14.22 -19.12 -6.08
N SER A 290 13.37 -19.94 -5.48
CA SER A 290 12.52 -19.60 -4.34
C SER A 290 13.00 -20.29 -3.08
N LEU A 291 12.77 -19.63 -1.96
CA LEU A 291 12.88 -20.22 -0.62
C LEU A 291 11.51 -20.09 0.05
N THR A 292 10.99 -21.18 0.59
CA THR A 292 9.74 -21.21 1.35
C THR A 292 10.01 -21.80 2.73
N LYS A 293 9.62 -21.09 3.79
CA LYS A 293 9.85 -21.51 5.17
C LYS A 293 9.09 -22.81 5.47
N ASN A 294 9.74 -23.73 6.17
CA ASN A 294 9.14 -24.99 6.63
C ASN A 294 8.35 -24.85 7.94
#